data_AF-A0A0Q9M1I1-F1
#
_entry.id   AF-A0A0Q9M1I1-F1
#
_cell.length_a   1.000
_cell.length_b   1.000
_cell.length_c   1.000
_cell.angle_alpha   90.00
_cell.angle_beta   90.00
_cell.angle_gamma   90.00
#
_symmetry.space_group_name_H-M   'P 1'
#
loop_
_entity.id
_entity.type
_entity.pdbx_description
1 polymer ?
#
loop_
_entity_poly.entity_id
_entity_poly.type
_entity_poly.pdbx_seq_one_letter_code
_entity_poly.pdbx_strand_id
1 'polypeptide(L)'
;MTTLAAIPVKGRAPRTGYDRAEFGQAWADVDRNGCDTRNDILRRDLRQLVLKAGTRGCLVLRGTLHDPYTGTTIRFVRGQSTSTAVQIDHVVALSDAWQKGAQKWTSQQRTAFANDPLNLLAVDGPSNQRKSDGDAATWLPPRKATRCSYVARQVAVKRRYGLWVTSAERAAILRVLDSCPTQGLPSGGVVRLGGGTVEAVAPAPTRSTAPKPSVAPPAASATDPRFGTCREANAAGYGPYRRGVDPEYDWYQDRDHDGLVCER
;
A
#
# COMPACT_ATOMS: atom_id res chain seq x y z
N MET A 1 30.82 -6.92 9.21
CA MET A 1 30.58 -8.38 9.16
C MET A 1 30.19 -9.01 10.50
N THR A 2 30.72 -8.55 11.64
CA THR A 2 30.42 -9.08 12.99
C THR A 2 28.92 -9.11 13.34
N THR A 3 28.13 -8.12 12.91
CA THR A 3 26.70 -8.09 13.22
C THR A 3 25.88 -9.18 12.52
N LEU A 4 26.20 -9.52 11.26
CA LEU A 4 25.54 -10.62 10.56
C LEU A 4 25.90 -11.98 11.16
N ALA A 5 27.13 -12.12 11.68
CA ALA A 5 27.55 -13.35 12.37
C ALA A 5 26.75 -13.61 13.66
N ALA A 6 26.20 -12.57 14.29
CA ALA A 6 25.37 -12.69 15.48
C ALA A 6 23.90 -13.04 15.19
N ILE A 7 23.46 -13.00 13.93
CA ILE A 7 22.09 -13.38 13.55
C ILE A 7 22.01 -14.92 13.47
N PRO A 8 21.10 -15.58 14.21
CA PRO A 8 20.97 -17.03 14.14
C PRO A 8 20.65 -17.51 12.71
N VAL A 9 21.12 -18.71 12.37
CA VAL A 9 20.81 -19.38 11.11
C VAL A 9 19.92 -20.58 11.39
N LYS A 10 18.71 -20.60 10.82
CA LYS A 10 17.73 -21.69 10.97
C LYS A 10 16.89 -21.85 9.70
N GLY A 11 16.17 -22.97 9.57
CA GLY A 11 15.15 -23.14 8.54
C GLY A 11 13.97 -22.18 8.70
N ARG A 12 13.10 -22.11 7.68
CA ARG A 12 11.82 -21.40 7.79
C ARG A 12 10.89 -22.19 8.72
N ALA A 13 10.26 -21.50 9.67
CA ALA A 13 9.13 -22.05 10.39
C ALA A 13 7.88 -22.11 9.49
N PRO A 14 6.86 -22.92 9.82
CA PRO A 14 5.61 -22.94 9.07
C PRO A 14 4.95 -21.56 8.96
N ARG A 15 4.23 -21.33 7.86
CA ARG A 15 3.41 -20.12 7.67
C ARG A 15 2.03 -20.22 8.35
N THR A 16 1.70 -21.37 8.95
CA THR A 16 0.41 -21.59 9.61
C THR A 16 0.10 -20.48 10.62
N GLY A 17 -1.14 -19.98 10.58
CA GLY A 17 -1.61 -18.90 11.46
C GLY A 17 -1.17 -17.50 11.06
N TYR A 18 -0.41 -17.34 9.97
CA TYR A 18 -0.07 -16.02 9.47
C TYR A 18 -1.27 -15.33 8.82
N ASP A 19 -1.62 -14.16 9.36
CA ASP A 19 -2.41 -13.13 8.69
C ASP A 19 -1.70 -11.77 8.81
N ARG A 20 -1.91 -10.84 7.88
CA ARG A 20 -1.33 -9.49 8.00
C ARG A 20 -1.90 -8.73 9.19
N ALA A 21 -3.15 -8.99 9.56
CA ALA A 21 -3.82 -8.40 10.72
C ALA A 21 -3.15 -8.78 12.05
N GLU A 22 -2.39 -9.88 12.10
CA GLU A 22 -1.58 -10.23 13.27
C GLU A 22 -0.52 -9.16 13.59
N PHE A 23 -0.17 -8.31 12.62
CA PHE A 23 0.75 -7.20 12.79
C PHE A 23 0.04 -5.89 13.18
N GLY A 24 -1.22 -5.97 13.61
CA GLY A 24 -2.01 -4.85 14.08
C GLY A 24 -2.55 -3.99 12.95
N GLN A 25 -3.01 -2.79 13.31
CA GLN A 25 -3.55 -1.84 12.36
C GLN A 25 -2.47 -1.46 11.32
N ALA A 26 -2.84 -1.59 10.04
CA ALA A 26 -1.99 -1.15 8.94
C ALA A 26 -1.71 0.36 9.06
N TRP A 27 -0.44 0.72 9.02
CA TRP A 27 0.03 2.10 9.13
C TRP A 27 -0.37 2.80 10.42
N ALA A 28 -0.40 2.09 11.54
CA ALA A 28 -0.68 2.67 12.85
C ALA A 28 0.27 3.86 13.14
N ASP A 29 -0.27 4.90 13.78
CA ASP A 29 0.51 6.02 14.34
C ASP A 29 1.20 5.54 15.63
N VAL A 30 2.32 4.82 15.49
CA VAL A 30 3.03 4.19 16.61
C VAL A 30 3.91 5.17 17.39
N ASP A 31 4.30 6.28 16.79
CA ASP A 31 5.09 7.34 17.43
C ASP A 31 4.22 8.48 18.00
N ARG A 32 2.90 8.42 17.75
CA ARG A 32 1.87 9.37 18.22
C ARG A 32 2.13 10.79 17.77
N ASN A 33 2.73 10.96 16.59
CA ASN A 33 3.00 12.27 16.01
C ASN A 33 1.75 12.87 15.33
N GLY A 34 0.66 12.08 15.19
CA GLY A 34 -0.61 12.47 14.59
C GLY A 34 -0.76 12.09 13.12
N CYS A 35 0.25 11.46 12.53
CA CYS A 35 0.28 10.97 11.16
C CYS A 35 0.27 9.43 11.14
N ASP A 36 -0.38 8.84 10.15
CA ASP A 36 -0.21 7.41 9.91
C ASP A 36 1.22 7.12 9.41
N THR A 37 1.73 5.93 9.72
CA THR A 37 3.11 5.55 9.35
C THR A 37 3.33 5.64 7.83
N ARG A 38 2.30 5.42 7.00
CA ARG A 38 2.44 5.54 5.54
C ARG A 38 2.82 6.97 5.15
N ASN A 39 2.14 7.97 5.70
CA ASN A 39 2.44 9.36 5.45
C ASN A 39 3.82 9.72 6.01
N ASP A 40 4.23 9.17 7.16
CA ASP A 40 5.60 9.38 7.67
C ASP A 40 6.66 8.90 6.67
N ILE A 41 6.48 7.70 6.11
CA ILE A 41 7.42 7.17 5.12
C ILE A 41 7.40 7.98 3.82
N LEU A 42 6.22 8.39 3.33
CA LEU A 42 6.13 9.27 2.16
C LEU A 42 6.82 10.62 2.41
N ARG A 43 6.66 11.20 3.60
CA ARG A 43 7.32 12.46 3.97
C ARG A 43 8.85 12.30 4.04
N ARG A 44 9.33 11.16 4.54
CA ARG A 44 10.76 10.87 4.63
C ARG A 44 11.39 10.66 3.25
N ASP A 45 10.70 9.94 2.37
CA ASP A 45 11.29 9.40 1.14
C ASP A 45 11.00 10.22 -0.12
N LEU A 46 9.93 11.01 -0.14
CA LEU A 46 9.61 11.88 -1.27
C LEU A 46 10.31 13.23 -1.16
N ARG A 47 10.65 13.79 -2.33
CA ARG A 47 11.09 15.17 -2.51
C ARG A 47 9.94 16.05 -2.99
N GLN A 48 10.10 17.37 -2.90
CA GLN A 48 9.13 18.35 -3.42
C GLN A 48 7.70 18.07 -2.94
N LEU A 49 7.57 17.87 -1.62
CA LEU A 49 6.32 17.48 -0.99
C LEU A 49 5.25 18.57 -1.13
N VAL A 50 4.05 18.16 -1.50
CA VAL A 50 2.82 18.95 -1.36
C VAL A 50 1.93 18.31 -0.32
N LEU A 51 1.56 19.06 0.71
CA LEU A 51 0.84 18.59 1.88
C LEU A 51 -0.55 19.20 1.95
N LYS A 52 -1.54 18.46 2.45
CA LYS A 52 -2.89 18.98 2.65
C LYS A 52 -2.94 19.94 3.85
N ALA A 53 -3.43 21.16 3.65
CA ALA A 53 -3.72 22.08 4.74
C ALA A 53 -4.72 21.48 5.76
N GLY A 54 -4.63 21.92 7.01
CA GLY A 54 -5.52 21.43 8.08
C GLY A 54 -5.23 20.00 8.57
N THR A 55 -4.19 19.33 8.06
CA THR A 55 -3.81 17.97 8.48
C THR A 55 -2.61 17.93 9.41
N ARG A 56 -2.23 19.08 10.00
CA ARG A 56 -1.00 19.24 10.82
C ARG A 56 0.27 18.78 10.09
N GLY A 57 0.27 18.91 8.76
CA GLY A 57 1.38 18.48 7.91
C GLY A 57 1.42 16.98 7.60
N CYS A 58 0.45 16.17 8.03
CA CYS A 58 0.50 14.74 7.83
C CYS A 58 0.22 14.31 6.40
N LEU A 59 -0.89 14.77 5.81
CA LEU A 59 -1.38 14.16 4.58
C LEU A 59 -0.56 14.59 3.37
N VAL A 60 0.24 13.68 2.82
CA VAL A 60 0.96 13.89 1.57
C VAL A 60 0.01 13.78 0.39
N LEU A 61 -0.11 14.87 -0.38
CA LEU A 61 -0.89 14.93 -1.62
C LEU A 61 -0.04 14.59 -2.83
N ARG A 62 1.18 15.13 -2.90
CA ARG A 62 2.08 14.94 -4.05
C ARG A 62 3.54 14.95 -3.62
N GLY A 63 4.41 14.39 -4.45
CA GLY A 63 5.85 14.45 -4.29
C GLY A 63 6.55 13.68 -5.40
N THR A 64 7.88 13.69 -5.36
CA THR A 64 8.73 12.98 -6.32
C THR A 64 9.51 11.90 -5.59
N LEU A 65 9.30 10.64 -5.95
CA LEU A 65 10.09 9.51 -5.48
C LEU A 65 11.27 9.30 -6.42
N HIS A 66 12.48 9.33 -5.89
CA HIS A 66 13.63 8.71 -6.55
C HIS A 66 13.72 7.26 -6.05
N ASP A 67 13.12 6.34 -6.80
CA ASP A 67 12.86 4.99 -6.32
C ASP A 67 14.18 4.24 -6.06
N PRO A 68 14.42 3.76 -4.82
CA PRO A 68 15.66 3.08 -4.51
C PRO A 68 15.80 1.75 -5.25
N TYR A 69 14.70 1.08 -5.62
CA TYR A 69 14.77 -0.28 -6.17
C TYR A 69 15.12 -0.33 -7.66
N THR A 70 14.58 0.59 -8.44
CA THR A 70 14.75 0.67 -9.90
C THR A 70 15.68 1.81 -10.31
N GLY A 71 15.82 2.85 -9.49
CA GLY A 71 16.52 4.09 -9.84
C GLY A 71 15.69 5.04 -10.71
N THR A 72 14.44 4.69 -11.00
CA THR A 72 13.52 5.54 -11.76
C THR A 72 12.99 6.67 -10.89
N THR A 73 12.51 7.74 -11.53
CA THR A 73 11.84 8.84 -10.84
C THR A 73 10.34 8.72 -11.06
N ILE A 74 9.56 8.66 -9.98
CA ILE A 74 8.12 8.47 -10.00
C ILE A 74 7.46 9.71 -9.38
N ARG A 75 6.52 10.32 -10.11
CA ARG A 75 5.69 11.40 -9.59
C ARG A 75 4.53 10.78 -8.80
N PHE A 76 4.55 10.98 -7.49
CA PHE A 76 3.46 10.59 -6.61
C PHE A 76 2.38 11.67 -6.59
N VAL A 77 1.15 11.25 -6.83
CA VAL A 77 -0.08 12.02 -6.66
C VAL A 77 -1.10 11.12 -5.96
N ARG A 78 -1.49 11.51 -4.75
CA ARG A 78 -2.51 10.81 -3.97
C ARG A 78 -3.78 10.68 -4.80
N GLY A 79 -4.31 9.46 -4.87
CA GLY A 79 -5.43 9.10 -5.75
C GLY A 79 -5.15 7.83 -6.55
N GLN A 80 -6.17 7.36 -7.27
CA GLN A 80 -6.19 6.02 -7.87
C GLN A 80 -5.10 5.78 -8.92
N SER A 81 -4.62 6.84 -9.59
CA SER A 81 -3.68 6.73 -10.70
C SER A 81 -2.25 6.36 -10.30
N THR A 82 -1.71 6.93 -9.21
CA THR A 82 -0.30 6.74 -8.85
C THR A 82 -0.08 6.25 -7.41
N SER A 83 -1.13 6.16 -6.58
CA SER A 83 -0.98 5.61 -5.22
C SER A 83 -0.59 4.14 -5.22
N THR A 84 -0.93 3.40 -6.27
CA THR A 84 -0.51 2.01 -6.50
C THR A 84 0.88 1.91 -7.10
N ALA A 85 1.34 2.96 -7.80
CA ALA A 85 2.67 3.08 -8.36
C ALA A 85 3.75 3.35 -7.30
N VAL A 86 3.39 4.02 -6.19
CA VAL A 86 4.26 4.17 -5.01
C VAL A 86 3.68 3.41 -3.82
N GLN A 87 4.36 2.31 -3.46
CA GLN A 87 3.99 1.48 -2.31
C GLN A 87 4.98 1.69 -1.17
N ILE A 88 4.55 1.38 0.06
CA ILE A 88 5.44 1.31 1.20
C ILE A 88 5.80 -0.17 1.38
N ASP A 89 7.05 -0.52 1.12
CA ASP A 89 7.57 -1.88 1.29
C ASP A 89 8.06 -2.11 2.71
N HIS A 90 7.76 -3.30 3.22
CA HIS A 90 8.45 -3.91 4.36
C HIS A 90 9.72 -4.60 3.85
N VAL A 91 10.87 -3.94 4.02
CA VAL A 91 12.18 -4.41 3.54
C VAL A 91 12.47 -5.84 4.00
N VAL A 92 12.12 -6.17 5.24
CA VAL A 92 11.85 -7.54 5.69
C VAL A 92 10.34 -7.74 5.72
N ALA A 93 9.82 -8.56 4.80
CA ALA A 93 8.38 -8.76 4.64
C ALA A 93 7.72 -9.37 5.90
N LEU A 94 6.46 -9.01 6.17
CA LEU A 94 5.73 -9.50 7.34
C LEU A 94 5.65 -11.03 7.38
N SER A 95 5.39 -11.68 6.24
CA SER A 95 5.33 -13.14 6.18
C SER A 95 6.70 -13.81 6.32
N ASP A 96 7.78 -13.15 5.84
CA ASP A 96 9.14 -13.64 6.05
C ASP A 96 9.49 -13.58 7.54
N ALA A 97 9.17 -12.46 8.20
CA ALA A 97 9.36 -12.27 9.62
C ALA A 97 8.58 -13.31 10.45
N TRP A 98 7.32 -13.61 10.09
CA TRP A 98 6.51 -14.63 10.75
C TRP A 98 7.23 -15.98 10.81
N GLN A 99 7.68 -16.46 9.65
CA GLN A 99 8.41 -17.72 9.50
C GLN A 99 9.83 -17.68 10.08
N LYS A 100 10.31 -16.50 10.51
CA LYS A 100 11.66 -16.28 11.01
C LYS A 100 11.72 -15.68 12.42
N GLY A 101 10.62 -15.78 13.17
CA GLY A 101 10.58 -15.52 14.61
C GLY A 101 9.37 -14.73 15.09
N ALA A 102 8.72 -13.96 14.21
CA ALA A 102 7.65 -13.05 14.61
C ALA A 102 6.37 -13.75 15.10
N GLN A 103 6.16 -15.04 14.75
CA GLN A 103 5.07 -15.83 15.30
C GLN A 103 5.11 -15.99 16.83
N LYS A 104 6.28 -15.79 17.45
CA LYS A 104 6.48 -15.88 18.91
C LYS A 104 6.37 -14.53 19.62
N TRP A 105 6.23 -13.45 18.87
CA TRP A 105 6.18 -12.11 19.44
C TRP A 105 4.82 -11.82 20.06
N THR A 106 4.78 -10.82 20.93
CA THR A 106 3.51 -10.20 21.33
C THR A 106 2.91 -9.42 20.16
N SER A 107 1.60 -9.14 20.20
CA SER A 107 0.94 -8.27 19.22
C SER A 107 1.60 -6.90 19.15
N GLN A 108 2.00 -6.32 20.28
CA GLN A 108 2.70 -5.04 20.35
C GLN A 108 4.04 -5.06 19.60
N GLN A 109 4.83 -6.13 19.73
CA GLN A 109 6.09 -6.30 18.99
C GLN A 109 5.85 -6.43 17.49
N ARG A 110 4.82 -7.17 17.06
CA ARG A 110 4.44 -7.27 15.64
C ARG A 110 4.00 -5.91 15.08
N THR A 111 3.16 -5.17 15.81
CA THR A 111 2.75 -3.80 15.43
C THR A 111 3.95 -2.86 15.33
N ALA A 112 4.88 -2.92 16.29
CA ALA A 112 6.10 -2.12 16.24
C ALA A 112 6.96 -2.47 15.02
N PHE A 113 7.12 -3.75 14.69
CA PHE A 113 7.87 -4.19 13.51
C PHE A 113 7.23 -3.73 12.19
N ALA A 114 5.90 -3.81 12.08
CA ALA A 114 5.19 -3.43 10.87
C ALA A 114 5.16 -1.92 10.61
N ASN A 115 5.42 -1.11 11.64
CA ASN A 115 5.38 0.35 11.56
C ASN A 115 6.76 1.00 11.80
N ASP A 116 7.84 0.22 11.90
CA ASP A 116 9.20 0.78 12.11
C ASP A 116 9.75 1.39 10.82
N PRO A 117 10.09 2.70 10.78
CA PRO A 117 10.71 3.31 9.62
C PRO A 117 12.02 2.63 9.17
N LEU A 118 12.74 1.95 10.06
CA LEU A 118 13.91 1.14 9.68
C LEU A 118 13.52 0.01 8.71
N ASN A 119 12.35 -0.60 8.89
CA ASN A 119 11.83 -1.67 8.05
C ASN A 119 11.01 -1.18 6.85
N LEU A 120 10.75 0.13 6.73
CA LEU A 120 9.87 0.66 5.69
C LEU A 120 10.61 1.53 4.66
N LEU A 121 10.21 1.45 3.40
CA LEU A 121 10.66 2.30 2.30
C LEU A 121 9.51 2.62 1.33
N ALA A 122 9.40 3.85 0.85
CA ALA A 122 8.59 4.15 -0.33
C ALA A 122 9.31 3.68 -1.60
N VAL A 123 8.64 2.87 -2.43
CA VAL A 123 9.24 2.19 -3.58
C VAL A 123 8.26 2.06 -4.76
N ASP A 124 8.81 1.73 -5.92
CA ASP A 124 8.08 1.31 -7.12
C ASP A 124 7.16 0.09 -6.84
N GLY A 125 5.87 0.25 -7.11
CA GLY A 125 4.83 -0.73 -6.83
C GLY A 125 5.04 -2.09 -7.51
N PRO A 126 5.25 -2.15 -8.84
CA PRO A 126 5.57 -3.40 -9.53
C PRO A 126 6.80 -4.13 -8.97
N SER A 127 7.86 -3.40 -8.60
CA SER A 127 9.05 -3.99 -7.98
C SER A 127 8.75 -4.57 -6.60
N ASN A 128 7.94 -3.89 -5.80
CA ASN A 128 7.46 -4.42 -4.52
C ASN A 128 6.57 -5.67 -4.67
N GLN A 129 5.71 -5.69 -5.67
CA GLN A 129 4.88 -6.86 -5.98
C GLN A 129 5.74 -8.07 -6.41
N ARG A 130 6.76 -7.84 -7.25
CA ARG A 130 7.75 -8.88 -7.62
C ARG A 130 8.55 -9.39 -6.43
N LYS A 131 8.90 -8.52 -5.49
CA LYS A 131 9.56 -8.91 -4.23
C LYS A 131 8.66 -9.83 -3.40
N SER A 132 7.36 -9.50 -3.30
CA SER A 132 6.40 -10.22 -2.47
C SER A 132 6.94 -10.40 -1.03
N ASP A 133 7.02 -11.63 -0.54
CA ASP A 133 7.59 -12.05 0.73
C ASP A 133 8.99 -12.66 0.62
N GLY A 134 9.66 -12.46 -0.52
CA GLY A 134 11.01 -12.94 -0.76
C GLY A 134 12.04 -12.34 0.21
N ASP A 135 12.95 -13.18 0.69
CA ASP A 135 14.13 -12.73 1.42
C ASP A 135 15.28 -12.40 0.45
N ALA A 136 16.45 -12.02 0.98
CA ALA A 136 17.60 -11.64 0.16
C ALA A 136 18.14 -12.76 -0.76
N ALA A 137 17.80 -14.03 -0.53
CA ALA A 137 18.13 -15.12 -1.44
C ALA A 137 17.11 -15.27 -2.58
N THR A 138 15.86 -14.91 -2.34
CA THR A 138 14.77 -14.96 -3.34
C THR A 138 14.76 -13.73 -4.24
N TRP A 139 14.96 -12.55 -3.68
CA TRP A 139 14.84 -11.30 -4.41
C TRP A 139 15.84 -10.24 -3.92
N LEU A 140 16.43 -9.53 -4.88
CA LEU A 140 17.24 -8.33 -4.65
C LEU A 140 16.78 -7.22 -5.59
N PRO A 141 16.89 -5.94 -5.19
CA PRO A 141 16.58 -4.83 -6.07
C PRO A 141 17.28 -4.95 -7.43
N PRO A 142 16.59 -4.68 -8.55
CA PRO A 142 17.20 -4.72 -9.88
C PRO A 142 18.36 -3.71 -9.99
N ARG A 143 18.25 -2.56 -9.33
CA ARG A 143 19.34 -1.60 -9.21
C ARG A 143 20.46 -2.13 -8.30
N LYS A 144 21.54 -2.62 -8.92
CA LYS A 144 22.72 -3.17 -8.21
C LYS A 144 23.31 -2.22 -7.17
N ALA A 145 23.40 -0.93 -7.49
CA ALA A 145 23.95 0.09 -6.60
C ALA A 145 23.19 0.27 -5.27
N THR A 146 21.94 -0.21 -5.18
CA THR A 146 21.14 -0.17 -3.93
C THR A 146 21.30 -1.44 -3.09
N ARG A 147 21.83 -2.54 -3.63
CA ARG A 147 21.79 -3.85 -2.96
C ARG A 147 22.51 -3.85 -1.62
N CYS A 148 23.64 -3.15 -1.51
CA CYS A 148 24.38 -3.02 -0.27
C CYS A 148 23.56 -2.38 0.86
N SER A 149 22.97 -1.22 0.61
CA SER A 149 22.13 -0.54 1.60
C SER A 149 20.86 -1.32 1.91
N TYR A 150 20.29 -2.01 0.92
CA TYR A 150 19.13 -2.88 1.08
C TYR A 150 19.41 -4.07 2.02
N VAL A 151 20.46 -4.85 1.76
CA VAL A 151 20.80 -5.99 2.63
C VAL A 151 21.30 -5.55 4.00
N ALA A 152 22.05 -4.44 4.09
CA ALA A 152 22.46 -3.87 5.37
C ALA A 152 21.25 -3.45 6.21
N ARG A 153 20.21 -2.87 5.58
CA ARG A 153 18.95 -2.57 6.26
C ARG A 153 18.24 -3.83 6.73
N GLN A 154 18.16 -4.90 5.93
CA GLN A 154 17.61 -6.18 6.39
C GLN A 154 18.37 -6.73 7.61
N VAL A 155 19.70 -6.68 7.61
CA VAL A 155 20.52 -7.09 8.76
C VAL A 155 20.21 -6.25 9.99
N ALA A 156 20.10 -4.93 9.84
CA ALA A 156 19.75 -4.02 10.94
C ALA A 156 18.37 -4.35 11.54
N VAL A 157 17.35 -4.55 10.69
CA VAL A 157 16.00 -4.95 11.11
C VAL A 157 16.03 -6.31 11.81
N LYS A 158 16.61 -7.34 11.19
CA LYS A 158 16.62 -8.69 11.75
C LYS A 158 17.35 -8.74 13.09
N ARG A 159 18.44 -7.98 13.23
CA ARG A 159 19.13 -7.82 14.52
C ARG A 159 18.25 -7.12 15.56
N ARG A 160 17.62 -5.99 15.22
CA ARG A 160 16.78 -5.22 16.15
C ARG A 160 15.63 -6.04 16.72
N TYR A 161 15.04 -6.91 15.90
CA TYR A 161 13.86 -7.69 16.26
C TYR A 161 14.17 -9.16 16.62
N GLY A 162 15.44 -9.58 16.63
CA GLY A 162 15.81 -10.95 16.97
C GLY A 162 15.29 -12.00 15.98
N LEU A 163 15.12 -11.63 14.71
CA LEU A 163 14.77 -12.56 13.63
C LEU A 163 16.00 -13.37 13.21
N TRP A 164 15.79 -14.60 12.74
CA TRP A 164 16.85 -15.39 12.12
C TRP A 164 16.86 -15.27 10.60
N VAL A 165 17.90 -15.81 9.98
CA VAL A 165 18.03 -15.97 8.52
C VAL A 165 18.13 -17.44 8.15
N THR A 166 17.80 -17.78 6.91
CA THR A 166 18.14 -19.10 6.37
C THR A 166 19.61 -19.16 5.95
N SER A 167 20.15 -20.37 5.78
CA SER A 167 21.51 -20.53 5.24
C SER A 167 21.67 -19.89 3.86
N ALA A 168 20.67 -20.03 2.99
CA ALA A 168 20.65 -19.43 1.66
C ALA A 168 20.61 -17.89 1.73
N GLU A 169 19.76 -17.34 2.59
CA GLU A 169 19.65 -15.90 2.81
C GLU A 169 20.97 -15.32 3.36
N ARG A 170 21.58 -15.98 4.36
CA ARG A 170 22.89 -15.56 4.89
C ARG A 170 23.96 -15.53 3.81
N ALA A 171 24.02 -16.57 2.97
CA ALA A 171 24.97 -16.62 1.86
C ALA A 171 24.73 -15.50 0.85
N ALA A 172 23.47 -15.19 0.53
CA ALA A 172 23.12 -14.08 -0.36
C ALA A 172 23.51 -12.71 0.22
N ILE A 173 23.22 -12.47 1.50
CA ILE A 173 23.63 -11.25 2.20
C ILE A 173 25.15 -11.11 2.20
N LEU A 174 25.89 -12.17 2.52
CA LEU A 174 27.36 -12.15 2.52
C LEU A 174 27.92 -11.78 1.14
N ARG A 175 27.48 -12.46 0.08
CA ARG A 175 27.92 -12.15 -1.30
C ARG A 175 27.68 -10.69 -1.69
N VAL A 176 26.57 -10.09 -1.26
CA VAL A 176 26.30 -8.68 -1.54
C VAL A 176 27.24 -7.79 -0.72
N LEU A 177 27.38 -8.05 0.59
CA LEU A 177 28.21 -7.23 1.48
C LEU A 177 29.71 -7.33 1.19
N ASP A 178 30.19 -8.44 0.62
CA ASP A 178 31.58 -8.60 0.17
C ASP A 178 31.96 -7.55 -0.89
N SER A 179 31.00 -7.07 -1.68
CA SER A 179 31.20 -6.00 -2.66
C SER A 179 31.22 -4.58 -2.06
N CYS A 180 30.94 -4.44 -0.76
CA CYS A 180 30.83 -3.15 -0.07
C CYS A 180 31.21 -3.25 1.42
N PRO A 181 32.51 -3.50 1.72
CA PRO A 181 32.99 -3.78 3.07
C PRO A 181 32.82 -2.61 4.05
N THR A 182 32.69 -1.38 3.54
CA THR A 182 32.46 -0.15 4.33
C THR A 182 30.99 0.16 4.56
N GLN A 183 30.05 -0.65 4.03
CA GLN A 183 28.62 -0.45 4.23
C GLN A 183 28.24 -0.63 5.71
N GLY A 184 27.96 0.49 6.38
CA GLY A 184 27.42 0.51 7.72
C GLY A 184 25.96 0.03 7.77
N LEU A 185 25.52 -0.40 8.95
CA LEU A 185 24.11 -0.68 9.21
C LEU A 185 23.36 0.63 9.48
N PRO A 186 22.21 0.88 8.83
CA PRO A 186 21.41 2.04 9.16
C PRO A 186 20.82 1.91 10.57
N SER A 187 20.74 3.02 11.29
CA SER A 187 19.96 3.13 12.52
C SER A 187 18.50 3.49 12.20
N GLY A 188 17.57 2.97 12.99
CA GLY A 188 16.19 3.49 13.01
C GLY A 188 16.18 4.92 13.57
N GLY A 189 15.26 5.75 13.09
CA GLY A 189 15.07 7.12 13.57
C GLY A 189 13.61 7.52 13.47
N VAL A 190 13.22 8.49 14.30
CA VAL A 190 11.90 9.14 14.22
C VAL A 190 11.79 9.97 12.95
N VAL A 191 10.64 9.90 12.28
CA VAL A 191 10.36 10.75 11.12
C VAL A 191 10.00 12.14 11.65
N ARG A 192 10.84 13.14 11.34
CA ARG A 192 10.57 14.51 11.77
C ARG A 192 9.52 15.14 10.87
N LEU A 193 8.46 15.67 11.48
CA LEU A 193 7.47 16.48 10.78
C LEU A 193 8.07 17.87 10.50
N GLY A 194 7.98 18.33 9.24
CA GLY A 194 8.57 19.58 8.75
C GLY A 194 8.85 19.58 7.25
N GLY A 195 8.95 20.76 6.63
CA GLY A 195 9.19 20.92 5.19
C GLY A 195 7.97 20.64 4.29
N GLY A 196 8.15 20.84 2.98
CA GLY A 196 7.09 20.73 1.98
C GLY A 196 6.26 22.01 1.84
N THR A 197 5.61 22.17 0.68
CA THR A 197 4.65 23.24 0.44
C THR A 197 3.26 22.79 0.89
N VAL A 198 2.54 23.65 1.61
CA VAL A 198 1.17 23.36 2.04
C VAL A 198 0.20 23.85 0.98
N GLU A 199 -0.63 22.95 0.47
CA GLU A 199 -1.73 23.27 -0.43
C GLU A 199 -3.01 23.36 0.39
N ALA A 200 -3.62 24.56 0.41
CA ALA A 200 -4.99 24.71 0.85
C ALA A 200 -5.86 23.85 -0.07
N VAL A 201 -6.65 22.95 0.50
CA VAL A 201 -7.74 22.38 -0.28
C VAL A 201 -8.69 23.54 -0.47
N ALA A 202 -8.86 24.00 -1.71
CA ALA A 202 -10.01 24.84 -2.05
C ALA A 202 -11.22 24.16 -1.39
N PRO A 203 -12.11 24.90 -0.71
CA PRO A 203 -13.32 24.31 -0.15
C PRO A 203 -13.87 23.38 -1.22
N ALA A 204 -14.11 22.10 -0.89
CA ALA A 204 -14.93 21.28 -1.76
C ALA A 204 -16.08 22.20 -2.17
N PRO A 205 -16.35 22.42 -3.48
CA PRO A 205 -17.41 23.33 -3.87
C PRO A 205 -18.56 22.97 -2.97
N THR A 206 -18.98 23.92 -2.12
CA THR A 206 -20.07 23.68 -1.21
C THR A 206 -21.10 23.05 -2.12
N ARG A 207 -21.43 21.77 -1.88
CA ARG A 207 -22.69 21.28 -2.40
C ARG A 207 -23.64 22.29 -1.80
N SER A 208 -24.03 23.24 -2.63
CA SER A 208 -25.03 24.19 -2.30
C SER A 208 -26.13 23.30 -1.78
N THR A 209 -26.39 23.37 -0.49
CA THR A 209 -27.69 23.02 0.05
C THR A 209 -28.63 24.09 -0.49
N ALA A 210 -28.74 24.17 -1.82
CA ALA A 210 -29.97 24.54 -2.45
C ALA A 210 -30.98 23.63 -1.75
N PRO A 211 -32.06 24.19 -1.18
CA PRO A 211 -33.13 23.36 -0.69
C PRO A 211 -33.40 22.38 -1.82
N LYS A 212 -33.30 21.08 -1.51
CA LYS A 212 -33.74 20.02 -2.41
C LYS A 212 -35.04 20.56 -2.99
N PRO A 213 -35.15 20.84 -4.30
CA PRO A 213 -36.43 21.20 -4.85
C PRO A 213 -37.37 20.13 -4.33
N SER A 214 -38.38 20.55 -3.57
CA SER A 214 -39.50 19.68 -3.32
C SER A 214 -40.08 19.45 -4.71
N VAL A 215 -39.54 18.44 -5.39
CA VAL A 215 -40.17 17.86 -6.55
C VAL A 215 -41.42 17.26 -5.93
N ALA A 216 -42.50 18.03 -6.04
CA ALA A 216 -43.84 17.49 -6.05
C ALA A 216 -43.78 16.18 -6.85
N PRO A 217 -44.40 15.09 -6.37
CA PRO A 217 -44.28 13.79 -7.02
C PRO A 217 -44.44 13.98 -8.54
N PRO A 218 -43.45 13.58 -9.36
CA PRO A 218 -43.61 13.72 -10.79
C PRO A 218 -44.80 12.85 -11.17
N ALA A 219 -45.71 13.48 -11.91
CA ALA A 219 -46.77 12.79 -12.60
C ALA A 219 -46.19 11.61 -13.38
N ALA A 220 -46.98 10.55 -13.48
CA ALA A 220 -46.66 9.32 -14.17
C ALA A 220 -46.05 9.55 -15.57
N SER A 221 -45.27 8.55 -16.00
CA SER A 221 -44.94 8.21 -17.39
C SER A 221 -43.91 9.07 -18.12
N ALA A 222 -42.64 8.72 -17.95
CA ALA A 222 -41.74 8.63 -19.10
C ALA A 222 -40.87 7.39 -18.88
N THR A 223 -41.25 6.30 -19.52
CA THR A 223 -40.40 5.10 -19.62
C THR A 223 -39.22 5.41 -20.53
N ASP A 224 -38.10 4.72 -20.34
CA ASP A 224 -36.97 4.77 -21.28
C ASP A 224 -37.43 4.38 -22.70
N PRO A 225 -36.69 4.78 -23.76
CA PRO A 225 -36.99 4.33 -25.12
C PRO A 225 -37.02 2.80 -25.18
N ARG A 226 -38.08 2.23 -25.76
CA ARG A 226 -38.21 0.77 -25.87
C ARG A 226 -37.31 0.23 -26.98
N PHE A 227 -36.32 -0.57 -26.60
CA PHE A 227 -35.43 -1.28 -27.53
C PHE A 227 -35.91 -2.72 -27.76
N GLY A 228 -35.61 -3.28 -28.94
CA GLY A 228 -36.05 -4.64 -29.29
C GLY A 228 -35.33 -5.73 -28.51
N THR A 229 -34.12 -5.46 -28.03
CA THR A 229 -33.32 -6.40 -27.23
C THR A 229 -32.53 -5.70 -26.13
N CYS A 230 -32.17 -6.43 -25.07
CA CYS A 230 -31.26 -5.92 -24.04
C CYS A 230 -29.90 -5.47 -24.58
N ARG A 231 -29.45 -6.07 -25.69
CA ARG A 231 -28.19 -5.67 -26.33
C ARG A 231 -28.27 -4.25 -26.88
N GLU A 232 -29.39 -3.88 -27.49
CA GLU A 232 -29.63 -2.53 -28.01
C GLU A 232 -29.77 -1.51 -26.87
N ALA A 233 -30.51 -1.86 -25.82
CA ALA A 233 -30.63 -1.03 -24.63
C ALA A 233 -29.24 -0.76 -23.99
N ASN A 234 -28.44 -1.81 -23.81
CA ASN A 234 -27.10 -1.71 -23.24
C ASN A 234 -26.15 -0.90 -24.12
N ALA A 235 -26.24 -1.04 -25.45
CA ALA A 235 -25.44 -0.27 -26.41
C ALA A 235 -25.79 1.23 -26.40
N ALA A 236 -27.06 1.56 -26.14
CA ALA A 236 -27.54 2.92 -25.97
C ALA A 236 -27.33 3.47 -24.54
N GLY A 237 -26.77 2.69 -23.63
CA GLY A 237 -26.42 3.09 -22.27
C GLY A 237 -27.55 2.92 -21.23
N TYR A 238 -28.64 2.24 -21.60
CA TYR A 238 -29.76 1.91 -20.71
C TYR A 238 -29.58 0.54 -20.05
N GLY A 239 -30.34 0.28 -18.98
CA GLY A 239 -30.22 -0.92 -18.14
C GLY A 239 -29.04 -0.88 -17.13
N PRO A 240 -28.97 -1.83 -16.19
CA PRO A 240 -29.91 -2.93 -15.97
C PRO A 240 -31.22 -2.46 -15.32
N TYR A 241 -32.33 -3.13 -15.62
CA TYR A 241 -33.66 -2.83 -15.07
C TYR A 241 -34.03 -3.82 -13.98
N ARG A 242 -34.70 -3.35 -12.93
CA ARG A 242 -35.03 -4.12 -11.73
C ARG A 242 -36.52 -4.33 -11.54
N ARG A 243 -36.88 -5.56 -11.22
CA ARG A 243 -38.27 -5.99 -10.97
C ARG A 243 -38.94 -5.12 -9.90
N GLY A 244 -40.08 -4.52 -10.26
CA GLY A 244 -40.89 -3.70 -9.37
C GLY A 244 -40.33 -2.29 -9.08
N VAL A 245 -39.22 -1.92 -9.72
CA VAL A 245 -38.66 -0.56 -9.66
C VAL A 245 -38.79 0.11 -11.02
N ASP A 246 -38.37 -0.59 -12.08
CA ASP A 246 -38.33 -0.07 -13.44
C ASP A 246 -39.48 -0.69 -14.27
N PRO A 247 -40.41 0.10 -14.82
CA PRO A 247 -41.48 -0.40 -15.71
C PRO A 247 -40.95 -1.17 -16.93
N GLU A 248 -39.73 -0.86 -17.36
CA GLU A 248 -39.02 -1.48 -18.48
C GLU A 248 -38.61 -2.93 -18.21
N TYR A 249 -38.62 -3.36 -16.94
CA TYR A 249 -38.33 -4.75 -16.56
C TYR A 249 -39.24 -5.74 -17.30
N ASP A 250 -40.53 -5.42 -17.42
CA ASP A 250 -41.53 -6.29 -18.06
C ASP A 250 -41.37 -6.38 -19.60
N TRP A 251 -40.48 -5.59 -20.20
CA TRP A 251 -40.21 -5.64 -21.64
C TRP A 251 -39.19 -6.71 -22.04
N TYR A 252 -38.42 -7.22 -21.09
CA TYR A 252 -37.33 -8.15 -21.32
C TYR A 252 -37.49 -9.42 -20.48
N GLN A 253 -36.89 -10.52 -20.93
CA GLN A 253 -36.98 -11.80 -20.24
C GLN A 253 -35.84 -11.94 -19.23
N ASP A 254 -36.19 -12.01 -17.95
CA ASP A 254 -35.33 -12.47 -16.87
C ASP A 254 -35.15 -13.99 -16.98
N ARG A 255 -33.96 -14.43 -17.38
CA ARG A 255 -33.68 -15.85 -17.69
C ARG A 255 -33.21 -16.62 -16.47
N ASP A 256 -32.51 -15.95 -15.58
CA ASP A 256 -31.90 -16.47 -14.36
C ASP A 256 -32.73 -16.21 -13.09
N HIS A 257 -33.83 -15.47 -13.23
CA HIS A 257 -34.85 -15.23 -12.20
C HIS A 257 -34.29 -14.53 -10.96
N ASP A 258 -33.29 -13.67 -11.13
CA ASP A 258 -32.65 -12.94 -10.05
C ASP A 258 -33.28 -11.57 -9.79
N GLY A 259 -34.25 -11.16 -10.62
CA GLY A 259 -34.97 -9.90 -10.50
C GLY A 259 -34.33 -8.73 -11.24
N LEU A 260 -33.35 -8.99 -12.12
CA LEU A 260 -32.71 -8.01 -12.99
C LEU A 260 -32.81 -8.44 -14.46
N VAL A 261 -32.95 -7.47 -15.36
CA VAL A 261 -32.89 -7.72 -16.82
C VAL A 261 -31.93 -6.74 -17.48
N CYS A 262 -31.37 -7.17 -18.61
CA CYS A 262 -30.35 -6.43 -19.36
C CYS A 262 -29.05 -6.20 -18.59
N GLU A 263 -28.67 -7.17 -17.77
CA GLU A 263 -27.38 -7.20 -17.08
C GLU A 263 -26.18 -7.26 -18.05
N ARG A 264 -24.99 -6.91 -17.55
CA ARG A 264 -23.74 -6.83 -18.34
C ARG A 264 -22.72 -7.87 -17.92
#